data_AF-A0A8R7JV00-F1
#
_entry.id   AF-A0A8R7JV00-F1
#
_cell.length_a   1.000
_cell.length_b   1.000
_cell.length_c   1.000
_cell.angle_alpha   90.00
_cell.angle_beta   90.00
_cell.angle_gamma   90.00
#
_symmetry.space_group_name_H-M   'P 1'
#
loop_
_entity.id
_entity.type
_entity.pdbx_description
1 polymer ?
#
loop_
_entity_poly.entity_id
_entity_poly.type
_entity_poly.pdbx_seq_one_letter_code
_entity_poly.pdbx_strand_id
1 'polypeptide(L)'
;MVASFSVLELLLTTYGHAFGALVFHLLGMDRIRTAIRRLKVAQQRLVDEGCESDCPCEPTDWRSQTISLTTLEEVEIDGFEGEDHEFDFLRLIVRCAPMLRRMNLKLSWEASESNDVCAKISKFFREFSSLECRAHHSSG
;
A
#
# COMPACT_ATOMS: atom_id res chain seq x y z
N MET A 1 28.51 -0.42 11.83
CA MET A 1 28.10 -0.81 10.47
C MET A 1 26.61 -1.12 10.53
N VAL A 2 25.75 -0.18 10.13
CA VAL A 2 24.29 -0.43 10.11
C VAL A 2 24.02 -1.27 8.88
N ALA A 3 23.37 -2.42 9.03
CA ALA A 3 22.95 -3.23 7.90
C ALA A 3 22.04 -2.37 7.01
N SER A 4 22.48 -2.08 5.79
CA SER A 4 21.68 -1.37 4.79
C SER A 4 20.66 -2.36 4.23
N PHE A 5 19.47 -2.45 4.84
CA PHE A 5 18.36 -3.15 4.23
C PHE A 5 17.66 -2.18 3.27
N SER A 6 17.80 -2.43 1.97
CA SER A 6 17.14 -1.64 0.92
C SER A 6 15.72 -2.13 0.64
N VAL A 7 15.31 -3.27 1.20
CA VAL A 7 14.01 -3.90 0.99
C VAL A 7 13.35 -4.12 2.34
N LEU A 8 12.12 -3.67 2.49
CA LEU A 8 11.24 -4.02 3.59
C LEU A 8 10.11 -4.91 3.05
N GLU A 9 10.08 -6.16 3.51
CA GLU A 9 9.02 -7.11 3.19
C GLU A 9 8.14 -7.33 4.42
N LEU A 10 6.85 -7.09 4.27
CA LEU A 10 5.84 -7.24 5.33
C LEU A 10 4.84 -8.32 4.90
N LEU A 11 4.69 -9.35 5.72
CA LEU A 11 3.66 -10.36 5.59
C LEU A 11 2.60 -10.05 6.64
N LEU A 12 1.43 -9.59 6.20
CA LEU A 12 0.37 -9.11 7.07
C LEU A 12 -0.84 -10.01 6.96
N THR A 13 -1.40 -10.34 8.12
CA THR A 13 -2.74 -10.91 8.22
C THR A 13 -3.59 -9.87 8.91
N THR A 14 -4.47 -9.21 8.15
CA THR A 14 -5.24 -8.06 8.63
C THR A 14 -6.70 -8.44 8.79
N TYR A 15 -7.29 -7.91 9.86
CA TYR A 15 -8.74 -7.82 10.06
C TYR A 15 -9.13 -6.36 9.87
N GLY A 16 -10.08 -6.08 8.98
CA GLY A 16 -10.55 -4.72 8.71
C GLY A 16 -9.50 -3.76 8.14
N HIS A 17 -9.62 -2.47 8.48
CA HIS A 17 -8.95 -1.34 7.82
C HIS A 17 -7.57 -0.95 8.36
N ALA A 18 -7.00 -1.71 9.30
CA ALA A 18 -5.75 -1.34 9.97
C ALA A 18 -4.51 -1.37 9.06
N PHE A 19 -4.62 -1.98 7.87
CA PHE A 19 -3.53 -2.17 6.90
C PHE A 19 -2.71 -0.89 6.66
N GLY A 20 -3.37 0.16 6.12
CA GLY A 20 -2.67 1.36 5.66
C GLY A 20 -1.98 2.09 6.81
N ALA A 21 -2.67 2.19 7.95
CA ALA A 21 -2.14 2.80 9.15
C ALA A 21 -0.91 2.08 9.71
N LEU A 22 -0.97 0.75 9.80
CA LEU A 22 0.12 -0.06 10.33
C LEU A 22 1.37 0.05 9.46
N VAL A 23 1.21 -0.15 8.15
CA VAL A 23 2.33 -0.06 7.21
C VAL A 23 2.94 1.34 7.24
N PHE A 24 2.12 2.38 7.23
CA PHE A 24 2.61 3.76 7.26
C PHE A 24 3.32 4.10 8.57
N HIS A 25 2.84 3.59 9.70
CA HIS A 25 3.52 3.75 11.00
C HIS A 25 4.94 3.16 10.97
N LEU A 26 5.10 1.95 10.42
CA LEU A 26 6.41 1.31 10.26
C LEU A 26 7.32 2.14 9.34
N LEU A 27 6.78 2.64 8.24
CA LEU A 27 7.51 3.53 7.33
C LEU A 27 7.92 4.85 7.98
N GLY A 28 7.22 5.31 9.01
CA GLY A 28 7.57 6.51 9.78
C GLY A 28 8.81 6.36 10.66
N MET A 29 9.27 5.13 10.92
CA MET A 29 10.45 4.89 11.76
C MET A 29 11.72 5.38 11.05
N ASP A 30 12.54 6.19 11.73
CA ASP A 30 13.67 6.90 11.10
C ASP A 30 14.67 5.98 10.38
N ARG A 31 14.97 4.81 10.97
CA ARG A 31 15.86 3.82 10.35
C ARG A 31 15.28 3.17 9.10
N ILE A 32 13.95 3.07 9.02
CA ILE A 32 13.26 2.47 7.87
C ILE A 32 13.16 3.52 6.77
N ARG A 33 12.58 4.69 7.06
CA ARG A 33 12.31 5.74 6.07
C ARG A 33 13.54 6.21 5.28
N THR A 34 14.73 6.12 5.89
CA THR A 34 16.00 6.58 5.30
C THR A 34 16.78 5.49 4.56
N ALA A 35 16.42 4.22 4.76
CA ALA A 35 17.16 3.08 4.22
C ALA A 35 16.41 2.35 3.10
N ILE A 36 15.07 2.32 3.17
CA ILE A 36 14.28 1.52 2.24
C ILE A 36 14.30 2.11 0.84
N ARG A 37 14.42 1.23 -0.15
CA ARG A 37 14.24 1.53 -1.57
C ARG A 37 13.08 0.77 -2.18
N ARG A 38 12.74 -0.39 -1.62
CA ARG A 38 11.60 -1.19 -2.02
C ARG A 38 10.75 -1.59 -0.82
N LEU A 39 9.47 -1.32 -0.91
CA LEU A 39 8.45 -1.85 -0.01
C LEU A 39 7.72 -2.98 -0.70
N LYS A 40 7.65 -4.14 -0.05
CA LYS A 40 6.80 -5.25 -0.46
C LYS A 40 5.85 -5.57 0.68
N VAL A 41 4.56 -5.56 0.42
CA VAL A 41 3.55 -5.96 1.39
C VAL A 41 2.75 -7.09 0.79
N ALA A 42 2.74 -8.25 1.42
CA ALA A 42 1.77 -9.28 1.11
C ALA A 42 0.75 -9.29 2.23
N GLN A 43 -0.51 -9.04 1.89
CA GLN A 43 -1.60 -9.11 2.83
C GLN A 43 -2.51 -10.29 2.51
N GLN A 44 -2.96 -10.94 3.56
CA GLN A 44 -4.06 -11.88 3.48
C GLN A 44 -5.15 -11.37 4.40
N ARG A 45 -6.29 -11.01 3.83
CA ARG A 45 -7.43 -10.58 4.61
C ARG A 45 -8.22 -11.78 5.09
N LEU A 46 -8.51 -11.80 6.38
CA LEU A 46 -9.39 -12.80 6.98
C LEU A 46 -10.77 -12.16 7.13
N VAL A 47 -11.72 -12.66 6.32
CA VAL A 47 -13.17 -12.37 6.26
C VAL A 47 -13.65 -11.21 7.14
N ASP A 48 -14.14 -10.16 6.48
CA ASP A 48 -14.69 -8.96 7.11
C ASP A 48 -16.10 -9.23 7.65
N GLU A 49 -16.28 -9.29 8.97
CA GLU A 49 -17.55 -8.83 9.55
C GLU A 49 -17.53 -7.31 9.37
N GLY A 50 -18.25 -6.82 8.36
CA GLY A 50 -18.16 -5.44 7.85
C GLY A 50 -17.89 -4.37 8.91
N CYS A 51 -16.82 -3.61 8.74
CA CYS A 51 -16.51 -2.47 9.61
C CYS A 51 -17.56 -1.36 9.48
N GLU A 52 -18.12 -0.88 10.60
CA GLU A 52 -18.92 0.35 10.61
C GLU A 52 -18.06 1.59 10.33
N SER A 53 -18.71 2.72 9.99
CA SER A 53 -18.07 3.97 9.55
C SER A 53 -17.16 4.68 10.58
N ASP A 54 -16.98 4.12 11.78
CA ASP A 54 -16.11 4.63 12.85
C ASP A 54 -15.39 3.48 13.58
N CYS A 55 -15.00 2.44 12.84
CA CYS A 55 -14.43 1.27 13.48
C CYS A 55 -13.02 1.56 14.06
N PRO A 56 -12.73 1.07 15.29
CA PRO A 56 -11.50 1.41 16.01
C PRO A 56 -10.22 0.83 15.37
N CYS A 57 -10.36 -0.02 14.34
CA CYS A 57 -9.23 -0.51 13.57
C CYS A 57 -8.70 0.54 12.55
N GLU A 58 -9.41 1.65 12.35
CA GLU A 58 -8.98 2.75 11.50
C GLU A 58 -8.56 3.98 12.32
N PRO A 59 -7.26 4.20 12.56
CA PRO A 59 -6.83 5.43 13.24
C PRO A 59 -7.11 6.66 12.37
N THR A 60 -7.56 7.75 12.98
CA THR A 60 -8.24 8.83 12.25
C THR A 60 -7.30 9.72 11.41
N ASP A 61 -5.99 9.69 11.64
CA ASP A 61 -5.07 10.72 11.11
C ASP A 61 -4.04 10.25 10.08
N TRP A 62 -3.87 8.95 9.87
CA TRP A 62 -2.73 8.44 9.07
C TRP A 62 -2.74 8.92 7.61
N ARG A 63 -3.93 9.13 7.02
CA ARG A 63 -4.11 9.66 5.65
C ARG A 63 -3.58 11.10 5.47
N SER A 64 -3.55 11.87 6.54
CA SER A 64 -3.09 13.27 6.54
C SER A 64 -1.64 13.42 7.00
N GLN A 65 -1.03 12.37 7.53
CA GLN A 65 0.36 12.42 7.97
C GLN A 65 1.31 12.66 6.79
N THR A 66 2.43 13.31 7.08
CA THR A 66 3.47 13.60 6.09
C THR A 66 4.79 13.12 6.64
N ILE A 67 5.35 12.09 6.00
CA ILE A 67 6.71 11.61 6.24
C ILE A 67 7.53 11.76 4.96
N SER A 68 8.86 11.77 5.08
CA SER A 68 9.74 11.87 3.93
C SER A 68 10.36 10.50 3.63
N LEU A 69 9.93 9.87 2.53
CA LEU A 69 10.43 8.60 2.01
C LEU A 69 11.32 8.86 0.80
N THR A 70 12.37 9.66 0.98
CA THR A 70 13.21 10.16 -0.13
C THR A 70 13.98 9.07 -0.86
N THR A 71 14.14 7.89 -0.27
CA THR A 71 14.87 6.77 -0.87
C THR A 71 13.95 5.71 -1.46
N LEU A 72 12.62 5.78 -1.23
CA LEU A 72 11.69 4.75 -1.69
C LEU A 72 11.46 4.90 -3.20
N GLU A 73 11.82 3.86 -3.96
CA GLU A 73 11.78 3.82 -5.42
C GLU A 73 10.69 2.88 -5.95
N GLU A 74 10.37 1.82 -5.19
CA GLU A 74 9.46 0.75 -5.62
C GLU A 74 8.48 0.32 -4.51
N VAL A 75 7.23 0.09 -4.89
CA VAL A 75 6.18 -0.46 -4.02
C VAL A 75 5.54 -1.67 -4.70
N GLU A 76 5.39 -2.74 -3.96
CA GLU A 76 4.64 -3.93 -4.35
C GLU A 76 3.61 -4.28 -3.27
N ILE A 77 2.35 -4.45 -3.65
CA ILE A 77 1.29 -4.95 -2.77
C ILE A 77 0.75 -6.25 -3.37
N ASP A 78 0.76 -7.31 -2.58
CA ASP A 78 0.21 -8.62 -2.90
C ASP A 78 -1.08 -8.84 -2.09
N GLY A 79 -2.14 -9.33 -2.75
CA GLY A 79 -3.47 -9.44 -2.16
C GLY A 79 -4.24 -8.12 -2.13
N PHE A 80 -4.05 -7.23 -3.12
CA PHE A 80 -4.75 -5.95 -3.20
C PHE A 80 -6.24 -6.15 -3.55
N GLU A 81 -7.15 -5.61 -2.75
CA GLU A 81 -8.60 -5.83 -2.89
C GLU A 81 -9.31 -4.72 -3.68
N GLY A 82 -8.72 -3.53 -3.77
CA GLY A 82 -9.34 -2.37 -4.39
C GLY A 82 -10.25 -1.58 -3.47
N GLU A 83 -10.08 -1.74 -2.16
CA GLU A 83 -10.83 -1.03 -1.14
C GLU A 83 -10.33 0.42 -1.00
N ASP A 84 -11.18 1.32 -0.54
CA ASP A 84 -10.87 2.75 -0.49
C ASP A 84 -9.67 3.06 0.42
N HIS A 85 -9.54 2.37 1.55
CA HIS A 85 -8.41 2.54 2.46
C HIS A 85 -7.08 2.09 1.85
N GLU A 86 -7.08 1.12 0.93
CA GLU A 86 -5.87 0.72 0.20
C GLU A 86 -5.47 1.79 -0.82
N PHE A 87 -6.43 2.39 -1.52
CA PHE A 87 -6.17 3.52 -2.42
C PHE A 87 -5.68 4.75 -1.65
N ASP A 88 -6.22 5.04 -0.47
CA ASP A 88 -5.73 6.11 0.39
C ASP A 88 -4.27 5.88 0.80
N PHE A 89 -3.90 4.64 1.09
CA PHE A 89 -2.53 4.26 1.35
C PHE A 89 -1.63 4.50 0.14
N LEU A 90 -2.05 4.11 -1.06
CA LEU A 90 -1.27 4.38 -2.27
C LEU A 90 -1.08 5.89 -2.52
N ARG A 91 -2.15 6.69 -2.41
CA ARG A 91 -2.08 8.16 -2.54
C ARG A 91 -1.09 8.76 -1.53
N LEU A 92 -1.15 8.30 -0.29
CA LEU A 92 -0.27 8.73 0.78
C LEU A 92 1.20 8.41 0.49
N ILE A 93 1.49 7.21 0.00
CA ILE A 93 2.84 6.80 -0.38
C ILE A 93 3.37 7.66 -1.53
N VAL A 94 2.58 7.84 -2.59
CA VAL A 94 2.98 8.70 -3.73
C VAL A 94 3.29 10.12 -3.26
N ARG A 95 2.50 10.67 -2.34
CA ARG A 95 2.75 11.98 -1.74
C ARG A 95 4.05 12.03 -0.93
N CYS A 96 4.37 10.98 -0.19
CA CYS A 96 5.52 10.94 0.73
C CYS A 96 6.84 10.49 0.07
N ALA A 97 6.78 9.85 -1.10
CA ALA A 97 7.91 9.22 -1.78
C ALA A 97 8.21 9.89 -3.14
N PRO A 98 8.95 11.01 -3.15
CA PRO A 98 9.23 11.76 -4.39
C PRO A 98 10.09 11.00 -5.40
N MET A 99 10.83 9.96 -4.97
CA MET A 99 11.65 9.11 -5.83
C MET A 99 10.93 7.85 -6.30
N LEU A 100 9.65 7.67 -5.96
CA LEU A 100 8.87 6.52 -6.37
C LEU A 100 8.75 6.50 -7.90
N ARG A 101 9.10 5.36 -8.50
CA ARG A 101 9.10 5.17 -9.96
C ARG A 101 8.28 3.97 -10.39
N ARG A 102 8.13 2.96 -9.52
CA ARG A 102 7.39 1.73 -9.83
C ARG A 102 6.39 1.40 -8.74
N MET A 103 5.18 1.04 -9.17
CA MET A 103 4.14 0.49 -8.32
C MET A 103 3.58 -0.78 -8.95
N ASN A 104 3.60 -1.88 -8.21
CA ASN A 104 3.06 -3.17 -8.66
C ASN A 104 1.96 -3.62 -7.70
N LEU A 105 0.75 -3.79 -8.22
CA LEU A 105 -0.40 -4.27 -7.47
C LEU A 105 -0.70 -5.69 -7.96
N LYS A 106 -0.57 -6.68 -7.10
CA LYS A 106 -1.08 -8.02 -7.37
C LYS A 106 -2.43 -8.15 -6.69
N LEU A 107 -3.45 -8.26 -7.53
CA LEU A 107 -4.84 -8.25 -7.12
C LEU A 107 -5.21 -9.58 -6.48
N SER A 108 -6.06 -9.51 -5.46
CA SER A 108 -6.77 -10.68 -4.96
C SER A 108 -7.64 -11.28 -6.07
N TRP A 109 -8.03 -12.54 -5.90
CA TRP A 109 -8.91 -13.22 -6.85
C TRP A 109 -10.20 -12.41 -7.09
N GLU A 110 -10.87 -12.01 -6.00
CA GLU A 110 -12.12 -11.24 -6.03
C GLU A 110 -11.97 -9.88 -6.70
N ALA A 111 -10.88 -9.17 -6.39
CA ALA A 111 -10.57 -7.87 -7.00
C ALA A 111 -10.30 -7.98 -8.50
N SER A 112 -9.67 -9.05 -8.94
CA SER A 112 -9.34 -9.27 -10.34
C SER A 112 -10.56 -9.55 -11.22
N GLU A 113 -11.62 -10.15 -10.65
CA GLU A 113 -12.89 -10.39 -11.35
C GLU A 113 -13.83 -9.17 -11.30
N SER A 114 -13.52 -8.16 -10.48
CA SER A 114 -14.35 -6.97 -10.32
C SER A 114 -14.03 -5.88 -11.36
N ASN A 115 -15.01 -5.60 -12.23
CA ASN A 115 -14.92 -4.50 -13.20
C ASN A 115 -14.82 -3.13 -12.52
N ASP A 116 -15.49 -2.94 -11.39
CA ASP A 116 -15.44 -1.69 -10.62
C ASP A 116 -14.04 -1.44 -10.05
N VAL A 117 -13.40 -2.46 -9.48
CA VAL A 117 -12.02 -2.38 -8.99
C VAL A 117 -11.06 -2.10 -10.15
N CYS A 118 -11.20 -2.80 -11.27
CA CYS A 118 -10.39 -2.56 -12.47
C CYS A 118 -10.51 -1.11 -12.98
N ALA A 119 -11.72 -0.54 -12.95
CA ALA A 119 -11.95 0.86 -13.33
C ALA A 119 -11.31 1.84 -12.33
N LYS A 120 -11.40 1.58 -11.03
CA LYS A 120 -10.74 2.38 -9.97
C LYS A 120 -9.22 2.37 -10.13
N ILE A 121 -8.61 1.19 -10.33
CA ILE A 121 -7.17 1.05 -10.57
C ILE A 121 -6.74 1.82 -11.81
N SER A 122 -7.48 1.67 -12.91
CA SER A 122 -7.19 2.36 -14.18
C SER A 122 -7.25 3.89 -14.02
N LYS A 123 -8.23 4.40 -13.26
CA LYS A 123 -8.35 5.83 -12.94
C LYS A 123 -7.17 6.29 -12.06
N PHE A 124 -6.81 5.50 -11.05
CA PHE A 124 -5.68 5.79 -10.17
C PHE A 124 -4.35 5.84 -10.94
N PHE A 125 -4.07 4.88 -11.82
CA PHE A 125 -2.86 4.89 -12.64
C PHE A 125 -2.78 6.09 -13.58
N ARG A 126 -3.93 6.55 -14.09
CA ARG A 126 -4.00 7.76 -14.91
C ARG A 126 -3.70 9.04 -14.11
N GLU A 127 -4.04 9.07 -12.82
CA GLU A 127 -3.73 10.18 -11.92
C GLU A 127 -2.21 10.34 -11.73
N PHE A 128 -1.46 9.25 -11.81
CA PHE A 128 -0.01 9.22 -11.60
C PHE A 128 0.76 8.74 -12.83
N SER A 129 0.60 9.47 -13.95
CA SER A 129 1.21 9.11 -15.25
C SER A 129 2.75 9.07 -15.26
N SER A 130 3.42 9.61 -14.24
CA SER A 130 4.87 9.53 -14.07
C SER A 130 5.35 8.23 -13.44
N LEU A 131 4.45 7.42 -12.88
CA LEU A 131 4.77 6.14 -12.24
C LEU A 131 4.58 4.99 -13.22
N GLU A 132 5.54 4.07 -13.25
CA GLU A 132 5.35 2.77 -13.87
C GLU A 132 4.43 1.93 -12.98
N CYS A 133 3.14 1.97 -13.30
CA CYS A 133 2.11 1.25 -12.59
C CYS A 133 1.74 -0.04 -13.32
N ARG A 134 1.73 -1.17 -12.61
CA ARG A 134 1.31 -2.47 -13.16
C ARG A 134 0.36 -3.17 -12.21
N ALA A 135 -0.69 -3.76 -12.76
CA ALA A 135 -1.65 -4.59 -12.02
C ALA A 135 -1.69 -5.99 -12.63
N HIS A 136 -1.57 -7.03 -11.82
CA HIS A 136 -1.62 -8.43 -12.28
C HIS A 136 -2.37 -9.30 -11.28
N HIS A 137 -2.79 -10.49 -11.69
CA HIS A 137 -3.39 -11.47 -10.78
C HIS A 137 -2.32 -12.08 -9.86
N SER A 138 -2.60 -12.22 -8.56
CA SER A 138 -1.73 -13.00 -7.66
C SER A 138 -1.71 -14.46 -8.14
N SER A 139 -0.61 -14.86 -8.76
CA SER A 139 -0.37 -16.27 -9.08
C SER A 139 0.08 -16.95 -7.79
N GLY A 140 -0.72 -17.89 -7.29
CA GLY A 140 -0.40 -18.69 -6.10
C GLY A 140 0.88 -19.51 -6.25
#